data_AF-A0A1D8QX81-F1
#
_entry.id   AF-A0A1D8QX81-F1
#
_cell.length_a   1.000
_cell.length_b   1.000
_cell.length_c   1.000
_cell.angle_alpha   90.00
_cell.angle_beta   90.00
_cell.angle_gamma   90.00
#
_symmetry.space_group_name_H-M   'P 1'
#
loop_
_entity.id
_entity.type
_entity.pdbx_description
1 polymer ?
#
loop_
_entity_poly.entity_id
_entity_poly.type
_entity_poly.pdbx_seq_one_letter_code
_entity_poly.pdbx_strand_id
1 'polypeptide(L)'
;MKTQAAALAQTSAPAGLVAQAALNRPRRTVQGLLQAGDITQDAADAAEQWCHNYVFGYFDYLEHTNPAPQGQTVRHDAVSWQMARAKAMARITAVRDALGLCAHQRLRMMLVDELSFRAMGEALFPTISSSSAQRKIAAQCALVLEQLAALEVTFRRAEQAKKASKHKNAGTEKKGAQP
;
A
#
# COMPACT_ATOMS: atom_id res chain seq x y z
N MET A 1 18.74 10.05 -52.20
CA MET A 1 17.32 9.82 -51.83
C MET A 1 17.18 8.35 -51.45
N LYS A 2 16.87 7.87 -50.25
CA LYS A 2 16.40 8.41 -48.97
C LYS A 2 17.07 7.58 -47.87
N THR A 3 17.67 8.22 -46.87
CA THR A 3 18.15 7.55 -45.65
C THR A 3 16.97 7.46 -44.69
N GLN A 4 16.45 6.25 -44.42
CA GLN A 4 15.49 6.04 -43.34
C GLN A 4 16.25 5.58 -42.10
N ALA A 5 16.38 6.51 -41.14
CA ALA A 5 16.74 6.20 -39.77
C ALA A 5 15.50 5.57 -39.09
N ALA A 6 15.55 4.27 -38.82
CA ALA A 6 14.58 3.61 -37.97
C ALA A 6 14.89 4.00 -36.52
N ALA A 7 14.11 4.94 -35.97
CA ALA A 7 14.11 5.24 -34.55
C ALA A 7 13.62 3.99 -33.79
N LEU A 8 14.51 3.40 -33.00
CA LEU A 8 14.15 2.38 -32.02
C LEU A 8 13.22 3.02 -30.98
N ALA A 9 11.93 2.77 -31.15
CA ALA A 9 10.92 3.06 -30.14
C ALA A 9 11.24 2.23 -28.90
N GLN A 10 11.74 2.90 -27.87
CA GLN A 10 11.87 2.35 -26.53
C GLN A 10 10.44 2.12 -26.01
N THR A 11 9.94 0.90 -26.12
CA THR A 11 8.73 0.47 -25.41
C THR A 11 9.04 0.46 -23.92
N SER A 12 8.82 1.59 -23.27
CA SER A 12 8.71 1.64 -21.81
C SER A 12 7.53 0.78 -21.40
N ALA A 13 7.76 -0.24 -20.58
CA ALA A 13 6.68 -0.98 -19.94
C ALA A 13 5.69 0.01 -19.29
N PRO A 14 4.37 -0.22 -19.37
CA PRO A 14 3.42 0.68 -18.73
C PRO A 14 3.74 0.71 -17.23
N ALA A 15 3.86 1.92 -16.67
CA ALA A 15 4.33 2.14 -15.29
C ALA A 15 3.59 1.27 -14.24
N GLY A 16 2.34 0.86 -14.52
CA GLY A 16 1.58 -0.08 -13.68
C GLY A 16 2.15 -1.51 -13.62
N LEU A 17 2.75 -2.03 -14.70
CA LEU A 17 3.27 -3.41 -14.73
C LEU A 17 4.58 -3.51 -13.94
N VAL A 18 5.37 -2.44 -13.96
CA VAL A 18 6.57 -2.26 -13.13
C VAL A 18 6.18 -2.07 -11.67
N ALA A 19 5.11 -1.31 -11.40
CA ALA A 19 4.56 -1.16 -10.06
C ALA A 19 4.09 -2.50 -9.47
N GLN A 20 3.39 -3.34 -10.26
CA GLN A 20 2.89 -4.64 -9.81
C GLN A 20 4.01 -5.64 -9.46
N ALA A 21 5.07 -5.71 -10.26
CA ALA A 21 6.22 -6.57 -9.99
C ALA A 21 7.02 -6.11 -8.75
N ALA A 22 7.02 -4.81 -8.46
CA ALA A 22 7.62 -4.24 -7.26
C ALA A 22 6.82 -4.54 -5.98
N LEU A 23 5.51 -4.81 -6.08
CA LEU A 23 4.65 -5.11 -4.92
C LEU A 23 4.92 -6.46 -4.26
N ASN A 24 5.56 -7.41 -4.98
CA ASN A 24 5.79 -8.77 -4.49
C ASN A 24 7.16 -8.97 -3.81
N ARG A 25 7.98 -7.91 -3.69
CA ARG A 25 9.29 -7.99 -3.03
C ARG A 25 9.25 -7.24 -1.70
N PRO A 26 9.68 -7.85 -0.58
CA PRO A 26 9.84 -7.14 0.68
C PRO A 26 10.81 -5.97 0.48
N ARG A 27 10.37 -4.76 0.85
CA ARG A 27 11.11 -3.53 0.59
C ARG A 27 12.38 -3.49 1.43
N ARG A 28 13.53 -3.27 0.78
CA ARG A 28 14.86 -3.34 1.42
C ARG A 28 14.99 -2.47 2.68
N THR A 29 14.36 -1.30 2.70
CA THR A 29 14.35 -0.39 3.85
C THR A 29 13.58 -0.94 5.05
N VAL A 30 12.37 -1.47 4.81
CA VAL A 30 11.54 -2.12 5.85
C VAL A 30 12.23 -3.38 6.37
N GLN A 31 12.76 -4.20 5.47
CA GLN A 31 13.51 -5.40 5.84
C GLN A 31 14.77 -5.06 6.67
N GLY A 32 15.46 -3.97 6.32
CA GLY A 32 16.59 -3.47 7.10
C GLY A 32 16.20 -3.06 8.52
N LEU A 33 15.07 -2.36 8.69
CA LEU A 33 14.55 -1.99 10.02
C LEU A 33 14.13 -3.23 10.82
N LEU A 34 13.49 -4.21 10.16
CA LEU A 34 13.06 -5.46 10.80
C LEU A 34 14.27 -6.28 11.29
N GLN A 35 15.31 -6.39 10.46
CA GLN A 35 16.55 -7.08 10.83
C GLN A 35 17.30 -6.38 11.96
N ALA A 36 17.22 -5.05 12.03
CA ALA A 36 17.80 -4.26 13.12
C ALA A 36 16.98 -4.35 14.43
N GLY A 37 15.75 -4.87 14.38
CA GLY A 37 14.84 -4.89 15.52
C GLY A 37 14.18 -3.54 15.83
N ASP A 38 14.27 -2.57 14.90
CA ASP A 38 13.65 -1.26 15.05
C ASP A 38 12.12 -1.30 14.85
N ILE A 39 11.62 -2.35 14.19
CA ILE A 39 10.19 -2.59 13.95
C ILE A 39 9.82 -4.06 14.19
N THR A 40 8.54 -4.29 14.45
CA THR A 40 7.92 -5.60 14.59
C THR A 40 7.52 -6.22 13.24
N GLN A 41 7.24 -7.53 13.22
CA GLN A 41 6.69 -8.20 12.02
C GLN A 41 5.33 -7.62 11.64
N ASP A 42 4.48 -7.31 12.62
CA ASP A 42 3.17 -6.68 12.39
C ASP A 42 3.29 -5.34 11.65
N ALA A 43 4.34 -4.56 11.95
CA ALA A 43 4.65 -3.32 11.26
C ALA A 43 5.13 -3.52 9.82
N ALA A 44 5.89 -4.59 9.56
CA ALA A 44 6.29 -4.96 8.20
C ALA A 44 5.07 -5.41 7.36
N ASP A 45 4.20 -6.25 7.93
CA ASP A 45 2.99 -6.73 7.27
C ASP A 45 2.01 -5.58 6.97
N ALA A 46 1.87 -4.65 7.93
CA ALA A 46 1.06 -3.44 7.75
C ALA A 46 1.62 -2.52 6.65
N ALA A 47 2.95 -2.43 6.53
CA ALA A 47 3.61 -1.67 5.47
C ALA A 47 3.30 -2.24 4.09
N GLU A 48 3.37 -3.57 3.95
CA GLU A 48 3.04 -4.29 2.71
C GLU A 48 1.57 -4.05 2.34
N GLN A 49 0.66 -4.25 3.28
CA GLN A 49 -0.77 -4.05 3.06
C GLN A 49 -1.08 -2.60 2.69
N TRP A 50 -0.48 -1.61 3.36
CA TRP A 50 -0.63 -0.20 3.01
C TRP A 50 -0.14 0.09 1.59
N CYS A 51 1.02 -0.44 1.22
CA CYS A 51 1.58 -0.28 -0.12
C CYS A 51 0.67 -0.88 -1.19
N HIS A 52 0.13 -2.08 -0.97
CA HIS A 52 -0.84 -2.69 -1.89
C HIS A 52 -2.08 -1.82 -2.05
N ASN A 53 -2.64 -1.29 -0.95
CA ASN A 53 -3.78 -0.37 -1.01
C ASN A 53 -3.45 0.92 -1.77
N TYR A 54 -2.24 1.47 -1.59
CA TYR A 54 -1.81 2.67 -2.28
C TYR A 54 -1.71 2.42 -3.79
N VAL A 55 -0.99 1.36 -4.18
CA VAL A 55 -0.79 1.07 -5.61
C VAL A 55 -2.11 0.72 -6.28
N PHE A 56 -2.91 -0.13 -5.66
CA PHE A 56 -4.22 -0.51 -6.16
C PHE A 56 -5.16 0.69 -6.31
N GLY A 57 -5.15 1.60 -5.34
CA GLY A 57 -6.04 2.76 -5.37
C GLY A 57 -5.61 3.87 -6.35
N TYR A 58 -4.31 4.08 -6.56
CA TYR A 58 -3.81 5.16 -7.42
C TYR A 58 -3.43 4.72 -8.84
N PHE A 59 -2.86 3.53 -9.04
CA PHE A 59 -2.30 3.10 -10.33
C PHE A 59 -3.18 2.12 -11.13
N ASP A 60 -4.36 1.77 -10.60
CA ASP A 60 -5.29 0.78 -11.16
C ASP A 60 -4.71 -0.64 -11.31
N TYR A 61 -5.59 -1.63 -11.48
CA TYR A 61 -5.15 -2.91 -12.03
C TYR A 61 -4.93 -2.70 -13.54
N LEU A 62 -3.71 -2.88 -14.03
CA LEU A 62 -3.57 -3.26 -15.43
C LEU A 62 -4.19 -4.65 -15.53
N GLU A 63 -5.40 -4.70 -16.08
CA GLU A 63 -6.01 -5.95 -16.55
C GLU A 63 -4.93 -6.78 -17.25
N HIS A 64 -4.86 -8.05 -16.88
CA HIS A 64 -3.89 -9.00 -17.37
C HIS A 64 -3.68 -8.86 -18.89
N THR A 65 -2.57 -8.24 -19.31
CA THR A 65 -2.14 -8.25 -20.72
C THR A 65 -1.55 -9.61 -21.12
N ASN A 66 -1.83 -10.67 -20.36
CA ASN A 66 -1.46 -12.04 -20.68
C ASN A 66 -2.65 -12.93 -20.25
N PRO A 67 -3.10 -13.89 -21.08
CA PRO A 67 -4.31 -14.65 -20.78
C PRO A 67 -4.13 -15.38 -19.45
N ALA A 68 -5.07 -15.15 -18.53
CA ALA A 68 -5.09 -15.81 -17.23
C ALA A 68 -5.05 -17.33 -17.42
N PRO A 69 -4.30 -18.09 -16.60
CA PRO A 69 -4.37 -19.54 -16.60
C PRO A 69 -5.83 -19.96 -16.41
N GLN A 70 -6.32 -20.84 -17.29
CA GLN A 70 -7.70 -21.28 -17.28
C GLN A 70 -8.07 -21.84 -15.89
N GLY A 71 -9.00 -21.17 -15.19
CA GLY A 71 -9.58 -21.67 -13.94
C GLY A 71 -9.51 -20.76 -12.71
N GLN A 72 -8.88 -19.58 -12.75
CA GLN A 72 -8.79 -18.68 -11.58
C GLN A 72 -9.27 -17.24 -11.81
N THR A 73 -10.13 -17.02 -12.80
CA THR A 73 -10.72 -15.69 -13.01
C THR A 73 -11.99 -15.57 -12.18
N VAL A 74 -11.88 -15.08 -10.93
CA VAL A 74 -13.05 -14.53 -10.26
C VAL A 74 -13.46 -13.31 -11.08
N ARG A 75 -14.51 -13.46 -11.89
CA ARG A 75 -15.07 -12.40 -12.75
C ARG A 75 -15.76 -11.37 -11.85
N HIS A 76 -14.98 -10.52 -11.20
CA HIS A 76 -15.50 -9.29 -10.64
C HIS A 76 -15.94 -8.39 -11.81
N ASP A 77 -17.19 -7.96 -11.79
CA ASP A 77 -17.66 -6.94 -12.73
C ASP A 77 -16.92 -5.61 -12.46
N ALA A 78 -16.88 -4.72 -13.45
CA ALA A 78 -16.16 -3.45 -13.35
C ALA A 78 -16.58 -2.65 -12.10
N VAL A 79 -17.84 -2.77 -11.67
CA VAL A 79 -18.39 -2.13 -10.47
C VAL A 79 -17.78 -2.70 -9.18
N SER A 80 -17.66 -4.02 -9.05
CA SER A 80 -17.00 -4.66 -7.90
C SER A 80 -15.54 -4.20 -7.75
N TRP A 81 -14.84 -4.03 -8.86
CA TRP A 81 -13.47 -3.49 -8.86
C TRP A 81 -13.42 -2.04 -8.39
N GLN A 82 -14.34 -1.19 -8.86
CA GLN A 82 -14.43 0.19 -8.37
C GLN A 82 -14.75 0.26 -6.88
N MET A 83 -15.60 -0.64 -6.37
CA MET A 83 -15.91 -0.72 -4.93
C MET A 83 -14.68 -1.13 -4.11
N ALA A 84 -13.93 -2.13 -4.56
CA ALA A 84 -12.68 -2.53 -3.93
C ALA A 84 -11.66 -1.38 -3.93
N ARG A 85 -11.54 -0.66 -5.05
CA ARG A 85 -10.65 0.50 -5.19
C ARG A 85 -11.04 1.63 -4.25
N ALA A 86 -12.33 1.93 -4.16
CA ALA A 86 -12.85 2.91 -3.22
C ALA A 86 -12.52 2.53 -1.76
N LYS A 87 -12.61 1.24 -1.40
CA LYS A 87 -12.21 0.75 -0.07
C LYS A 87 -10.72 0.93 0.20
N ALA A 88 -9.86 0.65 -0.78
CA ALA A 88 -8.42 0.86 -0.65
C ALA A 88 -8.07 2.34 -0.47
N MET A 89 -8.69 3.23 -1.25
CA MET A 89 -8.52 4.67 -1.11
C MET A 89 -9.05 5.20 0.22
N ALA A 90 -10.20 4.72 0.68
CA ALA A 90 -10.71 5.06 2.01
C ALA A 90 -9.73 4.66 3.12
N ARG A 91 -9.06 3.50 2.99
CA ARG A 91 -8.01 3.09 3.94
C ARG A 91 -6.79 4.02 3.90
N ILE A 92 -6.32 4.41 2.72
CA ILE A 92 -5.20 5.35 2.61
C ILE A 92 -5.54 6.72 3.22
N THR A 93 -6.75 7.22 2.96
CA THR A 93 -7.25 8.48 3.54
C THR A 93 -7.36 8.36 5.06
N ALA A 94 -7.93 7.28 5.60
CA ALA A 94 -8.03 7.07 7.04
C ALA A 94 -6.65 7.05 7.73
N VAL A 95 -5.64 6.42 7.11
CA VAL A 95 -4.26 6.45 7.62
C VAL A 95 -3.69 7.88 7.60
N ARG A 96 -3.92 8.63 6.52
CA ARG A 96 -3.49 10.03 6.41
C ARG A 96 -4.17 10.91 7.46
N ASP A 97 -5.46 10.71 7.73
CA ASP A 97 -6.21 11.49 8.71
C ASP A 97 -5.78 11.16 10.15
N ALA A 98 -5.45 9.90 10.42
CA ALA A 98 -5.01 9.46 11.74
C ALA A 98 -3.54 9.82 12.06
N LEU A 99 -2.62 9.67 11.10
CA LEU A 99 -1.18 9.87 11.32
C LEU A 99 -0.66 11.22 10.81
N GLY A 100 -1.47 11.94 10.04
CA GLY A 100 -1.13 13.22 9.44
C GLY A 100 -0.34 13.11 8.13
N LEU A 101 -0.23 14.26 7.44
CA LEU A 101 0.37 14.36 6.11
C LEU A 101 1.86 13.98 6.09
N CYS A 102 2.61 14.35 7.12
CA CYS A 102 4.05 14.05 7.21
C CYS A 102 4.30 12.54 7.29
N ALA A 103 3.50 11.80 8.06
CA ALA A 103 3.60 10.35 8.15
C ALA A 103 3.24 9.70 6.81
N HIS A 104 2.15 10.16 6.18
CA HIS A 104 1.75 9.71 4.85
C HIS A 104 2.87 9.91 3.81
N GLN A 105 3.52 11.08 3.80
CA GLN A 105 4.60 11.38 2.87
C GLN A 105 5.82 10.47 3.10
N ARG A 106 6.19 10.19 4.36
CA ARG A 106 7.27 9.25 4.67
C ARG A 106 6.95 7.83 4.22
N LEU A 107 5.72 7.38 4.44
CA LEU A 107 5.25 6.08 3.95
C LEU A 107 5.32 6.02 2.42
N ARG A 108 4.85 7.05 1.71
CA ARG A 108 4.95 7.11 0.25
C ARG A 108 6.40 7.06 -0.23
N MET A 109 7.27 7.90 0.33
CA MET A 109 8.69 7.95 -0.07
C MET A 109 9.40 6.61 0.15
N MET A 110 9.12 5.93 1.26
CA MET A 110 9.73 4.65 1.62
C MET A 110 9.10 3.45 0.89
N LEU A 111 7.77 3.45 0.79
CA LEU A 111 6.97 2.29 0.36
C LEU A 111 6.40 2.42 -1.05
N VAL A 112 6.56 3.54 -1.75
CA VAL A 112 6.07 3.68 -3.13
C VAL A 112 7.23 4.13 -4.00
N ASP A 113 7.92 5.19 -3.58
CA ASP A 113 9.05 5.76 -4.32
C ASP A 113 10.38 5.02 -4.05
N GLU A 114 10.37 4.04 -3.13
CA GLU A 114 11.53 3.18 -2.79
C GLU A 114 12.80 3.91 -2.38
N LEU A 115 12.66 5.12 -1.82
CA LEU A 115 13.81 5.90 -1.43
C LEU A 115 14.54 5.26 -0.26
N SER A 116 15.88 5.28 -0.34
CA SER A 116 16.73 4.92 0.78
C SER A 116 16.63 5.96 1.91
N PHE A 117 16.93 5.59 3.15
CA PHE A 117 16.94 6.56 4.26
C PHE A 117 17.91 7.72 4.03
N ARG A 118 19.00 7.50 3.30
CA ARG A 118 19.89 8.59 2.91
C ARG A 118 19.19 9.58 1.97
N ALA A 119 18.58 9.09 0.90
CA ALA A 119 17.86 9.93 -0.07
C ALA A 119 16.67 10.64 0.57
N MET A 120 15.92 9.95 1.43
CA MET A 120 14.83 10.57 2.21
C MET A 120 15.36 11.65 3.16
N GLY A 121 16.49 11.40 3.81
CA GLY A 121 17.14 12.35 4.71
C GLY A 121 17.60 13.61 3.99
N GLU A 122 18.21 13.47 2.81
CA GLU A 122 18.66 14.60 1.97
C GLU A 122 17.46 15.44 1.48
N ALA A 123 16.33 14.79 1.15
CA ALA A 123 15.11 15.49 0.72
C ALA A 123 14.39 16.23 1.87
N LEU A 124 14.35 15.66 3.08
CA LEU A 124 13.57 16.18 4.21
C LEU A 124 14.37 17.05 5.18
N PHE A 125 15.69 16.84 5.26
CA PHE A 125 16.59 17.54 6.17
C PHE A 125 17.86 18.04 5.45
N PRO A 126 17.73 18.95 4.46
CA PRO A 126 18.86 19.37 3.63
C PRO A 126 19.93 20.16 4.39
N THR A 127 19.62 20.67 5.58
CA THR A 127 20.50 21.55 6.36
C THR A 127 21.39 20.83 7.37
N ILE A 128 21.17 19.54 7.61
CA ILE A 128 21.98 18.75 8.56
C ILE A 128 22.84 17.74 7.83
N SER A 129 23.86 17.22 8.50
CA SER A 129 24.76 16.22 7.90
C SER A 129 23.98 14.97 7.45
N SER A 130 24.38 14.41 6.31
CA SER A 130 23.71 13.25 5.69
C SER A 130 23.56 12.07 6.67
N SER A 131 24.58 11.78 7.48
CA SER A 131 24.53 10.71 8.51
C SER A 131 23.49 11.00 9.61
N SER A 132 23.40 12.25 10.07
CA SER A 132 22.40 12.64 11.07
C SER A 132 20.98 12.65 10.48
N ALA A 133 20.81 13.11 9.24
CA ALA A 133 19.54 13.04 8.51
C ALA A 133 19.06 11.61 8.32
N GLN A 134 19.96 10.71 7.89
CA GLN A 134 19.66 9.30 7.70
C GLN A 134 19.19 8.62 8.99
N ARG A 135 19.90 8.81 10.11
CA ARG A 135 19.48 8.22 11.40
C ARG A 135 18.14 8.78 11.87
N LYS A 136 17.94 10.09 11.72
CA LYS A 136 16.69 10.75 12.10
C LYS A 136 15.51 10.21 11.29
N ILE A 137 15.65 10.07 9.98
CA ILE A 137 14.56 9.59 9.15
C ILE A 137 14.29 8.10 9.35
N ALA A 138 15.33 7.27 9.56
CA ALA A 138 15.16 5.86 9.88
C ALA A 138 14.32 5.67 11.15
N ALA A 139 14.64 6.40 12.23
CA ALA A 139 13.86 6.37 13.47
C ALA A 139 12.41 6.88 13.28
N GLN A 140 12.21 7.93 12.49
CA GLN A 140 10.87 8.43 12.17
C GLN A 140 10.06 7.43 11.32
N CYS A 141 10.69 6.74 10.39
CA CYS A 141 10.06 5.70 9.59
C CYS A 141 9.67 4.50 10.46
N ALA A 142 10.56 4.03 11.34
CA ALA A 142 10.26 2.95 12.28
C ALA A 142 9.04 3.29 13.16
N LEU A 143 9.02 4.49 13.75
CA LEU A 143 7.87 4.95 14.55
C LEU A 143 6.56 4.96 13.75
N VAL A 144 6.60 5.49 12.52
CA VAL A 144 5.39 5.56 11.67
C VAL A 144 4.90 4.17 11.27
N LEU A 145 5.80 3.21 11.05
CA LEU A 145 5.44 1.82 10.76
C LEU A 145 4.75 1.14 11.95
N GLU A 146 5.23 1.37 13.17
CA GLU A 146 4.58 0.86 14.39
C GLU A 146 3.20 1.49 14.61
N GLN A 147 3.07 2.80 14.36
CA GLN A 147 1.77 3.47 14.42
C GLN A 147 0.80 2.95 13.36
N LEU A 148 1.31 2.60 12.17
CA LEU A 148 0.52 1.99 11.11
C LEU A 148 0.00 0.61 11.54
N ALA A 149 0.84 -0.24 12.13
CA ALA A 149 0.43 -1.54 12.67
C ALA A 149 -0.68 -1.40 13.73
N ALA A 150 -0.50 -0.49 14.67
CA ALA A 150 -1.50 -0.21 15.71
C ALA A 150 -2.84 0.22 15.09
N LEU A 151 -2.79 1.07 14.06
CA LEU A 151 -3.97 1.53 13.35
C LEU A 151 -4.65 0.38 12.59
N GLU A 152 -3.91 -0.54 11.97
CA GLU A 152 -4.49 -1.71 11.32
C GLU A 152 -5.22 -2.64 12.28
N VAL A 153 -4.71 -2.80 13.50
CA VAL A 153 -5.43 -3.55 14.56
C VAL A 153 -6.78 -2.89 14.85
N THR A 154 -6.84 -1.56 14.95
CA THR A 154 -8.11 -0.85 15.16
C THR A 154 -9.08 -1.03 14.00
N PHE A 155 -8.60 -0.98 12.75
CA PHE A 155 -9.42 -1.24 11.57
C PHE A 155 -9.95 -2.67 11.54
N ARG A 156 -9.12 -3.67 11.86
CA ARG A 156 -9.55 -5.08 11.93
C ARG A 156 -10.65 -5.27 12.97
N ARG A 157 -10.49 -4.69 14.17
CA ARG A 157 -11.50 -4.73 15.24
C ARG A 157 -12.81 -4.07 14.82
N ALA A 158 -12.74 -2.90 14.16
CA ALA A 158 -13.92 -2.21 13.66
C ALA A 158 -14.68 -3.02 12.60
N GLU A 159 -13.97 -3.66 11.66
CA GLU A 159 -14.60 -4.51 10.64
C GLU A 159 -15.22 -5.77 11.25
N GLN A 160 -14.60 -6.38 12.26
CA GLN A 160 -15.16 -7.51 13.01
C GLN A 160 -16.45 -7.10 13.75
N ALA A 161 -16.47 -5.94 14.40
CA ALA A 161 -17.65 -5.42 15.09
C ALA A 161 -18.83 -5.20 14.13
N LYS A 162 -18.58 -4.65 12.93
CA LYS A 162 -19.62 -4.48 11.89
C LYS A 162 -20.17 -5.82 11.40
N LYS A 163 -19.32 -6.85 11.25
CA LYS A 163 -19.77 -8.19 10.86
C LYS A 163 -20.63 -8.83 11.95
N ALA A 164 -20.23 -8.69 13.21
CA ALA A 164 -20.98 -9.23 14.35
C ALA A 164 -22.36 -8.57 14.49
N SER A 165 -22.47 -7.25 14.31
CA SER A 165 -23.77 -6.56 14.35
C SER A 165 -24.68 -6.96 13.19
N LYS A 166 -24.13 -7.12 11.98
CA LYS A 166 -24.89 -7.59 10.81
C LYS A 166 -25.44 -9.01 11.01
N HIS A 167 -24.65 -9.92 11.60
CA HIS A 167 -25.09 -11.28 11.88
C HIS A 167 -26.20 -11.33 12.94
N LYS A 168 -26.11 -10.49 13.99
CA LYS A 168 -27.17 -10.34 14.99
C LYS A 168 -28.48 -9.86 14.37
N ASN A 169 -28.45 -8.80 13.56
CA ASN A 169 -29.66 -8.25 12.92
C ASN A 169 -30.33 -9.24 11.95
N ALA A 170 -29.55 -9.99 11.17
CA ALA A 170 -30.08 -11.02 10.28
C ALA A 170 -30.73 -12.21 11.04
N GLY A 171 -30.29 -12.49 12.26
CA GLY A 171 -30.90 -13.49 13.15
C GLY A 171 -32.24 -13.02 13.72
N THR A 172 -32.40 -11.72 13.97
CA THR A 172 -33.65 -11.13 14.48
C THR A 172 -34.73 -11.06 13.41
N GLU A 173 -34.38 -10.72 12.16
CA GLU A 173 -35.33 -10.68 11.03
C GLU A 173 -35.89 -12.06 10.69
N LYS A 174 -35.08 -13.13 10.77
CA LYS A 174 -35.56 -14.51 10.56
C LYS A 174 -36.51 -14.99 11.66
N LYS A 175 -36.47 -14.41 12.86
CA LYS A 175 -37.32 -14.81 14.00
C LYS A 175 -38.66 -14.07 14.04
N GLY A 176 -38.82 -12.99 13.28
CA GLY A 176 -40.06 -12.23 13.14
C GLY A 176 -40.89 -12.56 11.88
N ALA A 177 -40.43 -13.50 11.04
CA ALA A 177 -41.05 -13.86 9.76
C ALA A 177 -41.70 -15.26 9.77
N GLN A 178 -42.16 -15.73 10.93
CA GLN A 178 -42.92 -16.97 11.06
C GLN A 178 -44.38 -16.63 11.40
N PRO A 179 -45.37 -16.96 10.55
CA PRO A 179 -46.79 -16.77 10.84
C PRO A 179 -47.29 -17.70 11.94
#